data_AF-A0A1U7ISD1-F1
#
_entry.id   AF-A0A1U7ISD1-F1
#
_cell.length_a   1.000
_cell.length_b   1.000
_cell.length_c   1.000
_cell.angle_alpha   90.00
_cell.angle_beta   90.00
_cell.angle_gamma   90.00
#
_symmetry.space_group_name_H-M   'P 1'
#
loop_
_entity.id
_entity.type
_entity.pdbx_description
1 polymer ?
#
loop_
_entity_poly.entity_id
_entity_poly.type
_entity_poly.pdbx_seq_one_letter_code
_entity_poly.pdbx_strand_id
1 'polypeptide(L)' 'MSYELFTQVVLKEDLPKYNLKKGNVATIVEHYPRPEGEEDGYSLEGFEGIVNDTVEVRESQIESLEVKNKTCNDRTFLIS' A
#
# COMPACT_ATOMS: atom_id res chain seq x y z
N MET A 1 10.67 4.63 9.05
CA MET A 1 9.41 5.00 9.71
C MET A 1 8.52 3.78 9.61
N SER A 2 7.91 3.30 10.69
CA SER A 2 7.07 2.09 10.57
C SER A 2 5.71 2.44 9.99
N TYR A 3 5.23 1.64 9.04
CA TYR A 3 3.85 1.69 8.58
C TYR A 3 2.91 1.02 9.60
N GLU A 4 1.70 1.56 9.74
CA GLU A 4 0.66 0.97 10.60
C GLU A 4 0.01 -0.26 9.94
N LEU A 5 -0.30 -1.29 10.74
CA LEU A 5 -1.04 -2.45 10.25
C LEU A 5 -2.43 -2.05 9.76
N PHE A 6 -2.93 -2.78 8.76
CA PHE A 6 -4.21 -2.57 8.09
C PHE A 6 -4.34 -1.23 7.36
N THR A 7 -3.22 -0.62 7.00
CA THR A 7 -3.16 0.56 6.12
C THR A 7 -2.82 0.18 4.69
N GLN A 8 -3.29 1.00 3.74
CA GLN A 8 -2.99 0.79 2.32
C GLN A 8 -1.69 1.46 1.93
N VAL A 9 -0.87 0.72 1.19
CA VAL A 9 0.39 1.18 0.61
C VAL A 9 0.45 0.85 -0.87
N VAL A 10 1.39 1.47 -1.57
CA VAL A 10 1.65 1.22 -2.98
C VAL A 10 3.06 0.72 -3.20
N LEU A 11 3.21 -0.23 -4.12
CA LEU A 11 4.52 -0.73 -4.53
C LEU A 11 5.30 0.33 -5.31
N LYS A 12 6.55 0.56 -4.92
CA LYS A 12 7.47 1.50 -5.56
C LYS A 12 8.26 0.90 -6.72
N GLU A 13 8.25 -0.42 -6.84
CA GLU A 13 8.94 -1.17 -7.89
C GLU A 13 8.14 -2.40 -8.32
N ASP A 14 8.54 -2.99 -9.45
CA ASP A 14 7.95 -4.23 -9.94
C ASP A 14 8.44 -5.42 -9.10
N LEU A 15 7.56 -6.37 -8.82
CA LEU A 15 7.90 -7.65 -8.18
C LEU A 15 7.59 -8.80 -9.15
N PRO A 16 8.51 -9.15 -10.07
CA PRO A 16 8.27 -10.15 -11.12
C PRO A 16 7.90 -11.53 -10.58
N LYS A 17 8.40 -11.91 -9.40
CA LYS A 17 8.10 -13.18 -8.72
C LYS A 17 6.59 -13.39 -8.52
N TYR A 18 5.86 -12.31 -8.27
CA TYR A 18 4.44 -12.30 -7.98
C TYR A 18 3.60 -11.71 -9.12
N ASN A 19 4.23 -11.40 -10.26
CA ASN A 19 3.62 -10.67 -11.37
C ASN A 19 2.98 -9.31 -10.95
N LEU A 20 3.55 -8.67 -9.92
CA LEU A 20 3.09 -7.37 -9.44
C LEU A 20 3.90 -6.24 -10.06
N LYS A 21 3.23 -5.11 -10.25
CA LYS A 21 3.79 -3.91 -10.87
C LYS A 21 3.86 -2.77 -9.88
N LYS A 22 4.85 -1.90 -10.11
CA LYS A 22 4.90 -0.59 -9.47
C LYS A 22 3.53 0.10 -9.63
N GLY A 23 3.03 0.67 -8.54
CA GLY A 23 1.71 1.30 -8.51
C GLY A 23 0.58 0.38 -8.05
N ASN A 24 0.80 -0.92 -7.89
CA ASN A 24 -0.20 -1.79 -7.28
C ASN A 24 -0.37 -1.46 -5.79
N VAL A 25 -1.64 -1.46 -5.37
CA VAL A 25 -2.06 -1.14 -4.00
C VAL A 25 -2.33 -2.44 -3.25
N ALA A 26 -1.93 -2.46 -1.98
CA ALA A 26 -2.22 -3.56 -1.06
C ALA A 26 -2.33 -3.06 0.38
N THR A 27 -2.82 -3.93 1.25
CA THR A 27 -2.98 -3.65 2.69
C THR A 27 -1.88 -4.35 3.47
N ILE A 28 -1.28 -3.65 4.43
CA ILE A 28 -0.32 -4.26 5.36
C ILE A 28 -1.07 -5.13 6.36
N VAL A 29 -0.64 -6.38 6.53
CA VAL A 29 -1.21 -7.30 7.53
C VAL A 29 -0.22 -7.75 8.59
N GLU A 30 1.08 -7.66 8.31
CA GLU A 30 2.12 -8.03 9.27
C GLU A 30 3.36 -7.13 9.13
N HIS A 31 4.03 -6.90 10.24
CA HIS A 31 5.27 -6.12 10.33
C HIS A 31 6.33 -6.94 11.08
N TYR A 32 7.51 -7.06 10.47
CA TYR A 32 8.67 -7.77 11.02
C TYR A 32 9.76 -6.76 11.37
N PRO A 33 9.85 -6.32 12.64
CA PRO A 33 10.90 -5.41 13.07
C PRO A 33 12.27 -6.08 12.98
N ARG A 34 13.25 -5.37 12.43
CA ARG A 34 14.64 -5.83 12.32
C ARG A 34 15.58 -5.03 13.24
N PRO A 35 16.79 -5.55 13.51
CA PRO A 35 17.80 -4.82 14.28
C PRO A 35 18.13 -3.46 13.64
N GLU A 36 18.63 -2.54 14.45
CA GLU A 36 19.03 -1.20 13.99
C GLU A 36 20.05 -1.29 12.84
N GLY A 37 19.73 -0.71 11.69
CA GLY A 37 20.55 -0.74 10.47
C GLY A 37 20.07 -1.74 9.41
N GLU A 38 19.10 -2.59 9.72
CA GLU A 38 18.40 -3.43 8.74
C GLU A 38 17.02 -2.84 8.39
N GLU A 39 16.55 -3.10 7.18
CA GLU A 39 15.22 -2.66 6.75
C GLU A 39 14.13 -3.57 7.31
N ASP A 40 13.07 -2.97 7.84
CA ASP A 40 11.90 -3.71 8.29
C ASP A 40 11.20 -4.43 7.14
N GLY A 41 10.63 -5.60 7.47
CA GLY A 41 9.83 -6.38 6.55
C GLY A 41 8.33 -6.20 6.78
N TYR A 42 7.54 -6.33 5.72
CA TYR A 42 6.08 -6.24 5.75
C TYR A 42 5.45 -7.35 4.93
N SER A 43 4.32 -7.87 5.38
CA SER A 43 3.46 -8.74 4.57
C SER A 43 2.26 -7.96 4.09
N LEU A 44 2.03 -8.02 2.78
CA LEU A 44 0.96 -7.32 2.08
C LEU A 44 -0.08 -8.29 1.53
N GLU A 45 -1.35 -7.93 1.61
CA GLU A 45 -2.46 -8.70 1.03
C GLU A 45 -3.38 -7.84 0.16
N GLY A 46 -4.25 -8.49 -0.60
CA GLY A 46 -5.29 -7.82 -1.38
C GLY A 46 -4.83 -7.28 -2.74
N PHE A 47 -3.70 -7.79 -3.25
CA PHE A 47 -3.28 -7.48 -4.63
C PHE A 47 -4.27 -8.02 -5.66
N GLU A 48 -4.40 -7.28 -6.76
CA GLU A 48 -5.19 -7.73 -7.90
C GLU A 48 -4.57 -9.01 -8.49
N GLY A 49 -5.35 -10.10 -8.50
CA GLY A 49 -4.94 -11.40 -9.04
C GLY A 49 -4.24 -12.34 -8.05
N ILE A 50 -4.05 -11.94 -6.79
CA ILE A 50 -3.52 -12.80 -5.73
C ILE A 50 -4.59 -12.95 -4.65
N VAL A 51 -5.08 -14.17 -4.43
CA VAL A 51 -6.20 -14.45 -3.52
C VAL A 51 -5.73 -15.34 -2.38
N ASN A 52 -6.00 -14.94 -1.13
CA ASN A 52 -5.62 -15.66 0.10
C ASN A 52 -4.11 -15.92 0.24
N ASP A 53 -3.28 -15.04 -0.30
CA ASP A 53 -1.82 -15.14 -0.20
C ASP A 53 -1.23 -13.78 0.18
N THR A 54 -0.07 -13.80 0.82
CA THR A 54 0.64 -12.61 1.27
C THR A 54 1.97 -12.45 0.54
N VAL A 55 2.36 -11.20 0.31
CA VAL A 55 3.64 -10.87 -0.32
C VAL A 55 4.53 -10.16 0.66
N GLU A 56 5.68 -10.77 0.93
CA GLU A 56 6.73 -10.19 1.78
C GLU A 56 7.53 -9.12 1.00
N VAL A 57 7.65 -7.94 1.57
CA VAL A 57 8.36 -6.79 1.00
C VAL A 57 9.18 -6.06 2.08
N ARG A 58 10.17 -5.28 1.66
CA ARG A 58 10.95 -4.36 2.52
C ARG A 58 10.29 -3.00 2.60
N GLU A 59 10.56 -2.27 3.68
CA GLU A 59 10.12 -0.88 3.87
C GLU A 59 10.41 0.01 2.64
N SER A 60 11.58 -0.13 2.00
CA SER A 60 11.96 0.68 0.83
C SER A 60 11.16 0.40 -0.45
N GLN A 61 10.49 -0.75 -0.54
CA GLN A 61 9.72 -1.20 -1.70
C GLN A 61 8.27 -0.67 -1.69
N ILE A 62 7.84 -0.05 -0.60
CA ILE A 62 6.49 0.47 -0.42
C ILE A 62 6.50 1.96 -0.06
N GLU A 63 5.41 2.64 -0.36
CA GLU A 63 5.13 4.00 0.11
C GLU A 63 3.67 4.16 0.57
N SER A 64 3.45 5.10 1.49
CA SER A 64 2.12 5.45 1.96
C SER A 64 1.28 6.02 0.83
N LEU A 65 0.02 5.59 0.75
CA LEU A 65 -0.95 6.26 -0.10
C LEU A 65 -1.39 7.57 0.57
N GLU A 66 -0.87 8.69 0.08
CA GLU A 66 -1.44 9.99 0.42
C GLU A 66 -2.80 10.12 -0.27
N VAL A 67 -3.88 9.94 0.50
CA VAL A 67 -5.25 10.17 0.01
C VAL A 67 -5.38 11.66 -0.31
N LYS A 68 -5.25 12.01 -1.59
CA LYS A 68 -5.67 13.32 -2.07
C LYS A 68 -7.19 13.39 -1.97
N ASN A 69 -7.68 13.92 -0.84
CA ASN A 69 -9.07 14.28 -0.67
C ASN A 69 -9.45 15.30 -1.76
N LYS A 70 -9.98 14.84 -2.89
CA LYS A 70 -10.68 15.71 -3.83
C LYS A 70 -11.96 16.16 -3.13
N THR A 71 -11.96 17.37 -2.59
CA THR A 71 -13.17 18.02 -2.11
C THR A 71 -14.08 18.23 -3.32
N CYS A 72 -15.05 17.35 -3.54
CA CYS A 72 -16.12 17.60 -4.51
C CYS A 72 -17.08 18.61 -3.86
N ASN A 73 -16.84 19.90 -4.10
CA ASN A 73 -17.77 20.94 -3.70
C ASN A 73 -18.83 21.10 -4.81
N ASP A 74 -19.66 20.07 -5.00
CA ASP A 74 -20.82 20.17 -5.89
C ASP A 74 -21.98 20.84 -5.12
N ARG A 75 -21.88 22.16 -5.00
CA ARG A 75 -22.98 23.02 -4.59
C ARG A 75 -23.25 24.04 -5.70
N THR A 76 -24.19 23.72 -6.58
CA THR A 76 -25.05 24.73 -7.18
C THR A 76 -26.47 24.17 -7.29
N PHE A 77 -27.28 24.50 -6.29
CA PHE A 77 -28.73 24.60 -6.45
C PHE A 77 -29.02 25.67 -7.50
N LEU A 78 -29.97 25.46 -8.41
CA LEU A 78 -30.97 26.46 -8.77
C LEU A 78 -32.17 25.77 -9.44
N ILE A 79 -33.24 25.68 -8.66
CA ILE A 79 -34.64 25.65 -9.08
C ILE A 79 -34.91 26.74 -10.13
N SER A 80 -35.55 26.39 -11.25
CA SER A 80 -36.37 27.27 -12.10
C SER A 80 -37.32 26.42 -12.93
#